data_AF-A0AAV7K4P7-F1
#
_entry.id   AF-A0AAV7K4P7-F1
#
_cell.length_a   1.000
_cell.length_b   1.000
_cell.length_c   1.000
_cell.angle_alpha   90.00
_cell.angle_beta   90.00
_cell.angle_gamma   90.00
#
_symmetry.space_group_name_H-M   'P 1'
#
loop_
_entity.id
_entity.type
_entity.pdbx_description
1 polymer ?
#
loop_
_entity_poly.entity_id
_entity_poly.type
_entity_poly.pdbx_seq_one_letter_code
_entity_poly.pdbx_strand_id
1 'polypeptide(L)'
;MCTRKQVLVGWIVISSRSLKTNDSMAQSDRACNICNNIFCERGLPLRGKDKVIGSPSNGNYLGVMEVLSKYDSFLAQHITMFVNEGRGHTSYLSPTICEELISLMGSKVLDTIIEELKSAKFYSVSVDSTPDVTHSDQLTFIVRYVLPTGSEERFLRFSPMIGHTGQG
;
A
#
# COMPACT_ATOMS: atom_id res chain seq x y z
N MET A 1 10.67 -11.14 32.47
CA MET A 1 9.41 -10.45 32.81
C MET A 1 9.38 -9.13 32.05
N CYS A 2 8.85 -9.12 30.83
CA CYS A 2 8.69 -7.91 30.03
C CYS A 2 7.29 -7.36 30.34
N THR A 3 7.21 -6.25 31.05
CA THR A 3 5.94 -5.60 31.37
C THR A 3 5.33 -5.02 30.10
N ARG A 4 4.35 -5.73 29.52
CA ARG A 4 3.36 -5.15 28.61
C ARG A 4 2.75 -3.94 29.33
N LYS A 5 3.17 -2.72 28.97
CA LYS A 5 2.35 -1.54 29.22
C LYS A 5 1.18 -1.63 28.24
N GLN A 6 0.09 -2.26 28.67
CA GLN A 6 -1.20 -2.07 28.03
C GLN A 6 -1.63 -0.63 28.30
N VAL A 7 -1.32 0.28 27.39
CA VAL A 7 -2.04 1.57 27.37
C VAL A 7 -3.42 1.24 26.81
N LEU A 8 -4.45 1.49 27.62
CA LEU A 8 -5.83 1.22 27.29
C LEU A 8 -6.28 2.17 26.17
N VAL A 9 -6.17 1.74 24.93
CA VAL A 9 -6.60 2.51 23.74
C VAL A 9 -8.10 2.29 23.54
N GLY A 10 -8.86 3.32 23.89
CA GLY A 10 -10.32 3.29 23.94
C GLY A 10 -10.96 3.13 22.55
N TRP A 11 -12.08 2.42 22.53
CA TRP A 11 -12.93 2.27 21.35
C TRP A 11 -13.75 3.55 21.18
N ILE A 12 -13.40 4.39 20.20
CA ILE A 12 -14.22 5.55 19.84
C ILE A 12 -15.13 5.12 18.69
N VAL A 13 -16.45 5.05 18.94
CA VAL A 13 -17.46 4.86 17.90
C VAL A 13 -17.87 6.23 17.38
N ILE A 14 -17.72 6.44 16.08
CA ILE A 14 -18.06 7.71 15.42
C ILE A 14 -19.13 7.44 14.36
N SER A 15 -20.09 8.35 14.22
CA SER A 15 -21.15 8.29 13.18
C SER A 15 -20.87 9.36 12.12
N SER A 16 -20.73 8.96 10.86
CA SER A 16 -20.38 9.83 9.73
C SER A 16 -21.61 10.21 8.86
N ARG A 17 -21.53 11.37 8.18
CA ARG A 17 -22.51 11.88 7.20
C ARG A 17 -21.86 11.88 5.81
N SER A 18 -22.53 11.30 4.82
CA SER A 18 -22.00 11.01 3.46
C SER A 18 -21.82 12.26 2.57
N LEU A 19 -20.75 12.28 1.76
CA LEU A 19 -20.50 13.23 0.67
C LEU A 19 -20.06 12.48 -0.59
N LYS A 20 -20.60 12.89 -1.75
CA LYS A 20 -20.42 12.26 -3.07
C LYS A 20 -19.12 12.71 -3.77
N THR A 21 -18.51 11.81 -4.54
CA THR A 21 -17.31 12.04 -5.37
C THR A 21 -17.56 11.65 -6.84
N ASN A 22 -16.86 12.32 -7.77
CA ASN A 22 -17.11 12.33 -9.22
C ASN A 22 -16.20 11.38 -10.04
N ASP A 23 -16.70 11.01 -11.21
CA ASP A 23 -16.18 10.00 -12.14
C ASP A 23 -15.04 10.50 -13.07
N SER A 24 -13.79 10.05 -12.88
CA SER A 24 -12.73 10.17 -13.90
C SER A 24 -11.56 9.17 -13.77
N MET A 25 -11.78 7.91 -13.35
CA MET A 25 -10.68 6.99 -12.94
C MET A 25 -10.53 5.65 -13.70
N ALA A 26 -11.22 5.43 -14.81
CA ALA A 26 -11.38 4.08 -15.39
C ALA A 26 -10.10 3.34 -15.87
N GLN A 27 -9.04 4.03 -16.32
CA GLN A 27 -7.86 3.35 -16.90
C GLN A 27 -6.79 2.97 -15.87
N SER A 28 -6.64 3.79 -14.82
CA SER A 28 -5.76 3.48 -13.69
C SER A 28 -6.34 2.33 -12.84
N ASP A 29 -7.66 2.13 -12.83
CA ASP A 29 -8.32 1.06 -12.08
C ASP A 29 -7.93 -0.34 -12.60
N ARG A 30 -7.78 -0.49 -13.92
CA ARG A 30 -7.45 -1.79 -14.54
C ARG A 30 -6.06 -2.28 -14.15
N ALA A 31 -5.06 -1.40 -14.21
CA ALA A 31 -3.69 -1.74 -13.82
C ALA A 31 -3.57 -2.07 -12.33
N CYS A 32 -4.28 -1.30 -11.48
CA CYS A 32 -4.33 -1.52 -10.04
C CYS A 32 -4.96 -2.88 -9.70
N ASN A 33 -6.08 -3.24 -10.36
CA ASN A 33 -6.75 -4.53 -10.14
C ASN A 33 -5.89 -5.73 -10.56
N ILE A 34 -5.18 -5.63 -11.69
CA ILE A 34 -4.27 -6.69 -12.15
C ILE A 34 -3.13 -6.89 -11.14
N CYS A 35 -2.51 -5.80 -10.68
CA CYS A 35 -1.43 -5.88 -9.69
C CYS A 35 -1.92 -6.44 -8.35
N ASN A 36 -3.11 -6.02 -7.90
CA ASN A 36 -3.71 -6.51 -6.67
C ASN A 36 -3.95 -8.02 -6.71
N ASN A 37 -4.57 -8.52 -7.79
CA ASN A 37 -4.90 -9.94 -7.91
C ASN A 37 -3.67 -10.83 -8.15
N ILE A 38 -2.63 -10.32 -8.80
CA ILE A 38 -1.43 -11.11 -9.09
C ILE A 38 -0.51 -11.14 -7.86
N PHE A 39 -0.23 -9.98 -7.28
CA PHE A 39 0.82 -9.85 -6.26
C PHE A 39 0.27 -9.73 -4.84
N CYS A 40 -0.71 -8.85 -4.61
CA CYS A 40 -1.18 -8.56 -3.26
C CYS A 40 -1.96 -9.73 -2.65
N GLU A 41 -2.86 -10.36 -3.42
CA GLU A 41 -3.61 -11.55 -2.96
C GLU A 41 -2.69 -12.74 -2.64
N ARG A 42 -1.54 -12.83 -3.32
CA ARG A 42 -0.55 -13.91 -3.12
C ARG A 42 0.55 -13.55 -2.12
N GLY A 43 0.55 -12.33 -1.57
CA GLY A 43 1.58 -11.85 -0.66
C GLY A 43 2.98 -11.78 -1.29
N LEU A 44 3.07 -11.57 -2.60
CA LEU A 44 4.32 -11.57 -3.34
C LEU A 44 4.99 -10.19 -3.30
N PRO A 45 6.29 -10.09 -2.96
CA PRO A 45 6.98 -8.81 -2.90
C PRO A 45 7.17 -8.23 -4.29
N LEU A 46 6.71 -7.00 -4.53
CA LEU A 46 6.94 -6.32 -5.80
C LEU A 46 8.43 -6.03 -6.04
N ARG A 47 9.17 -5.79 -4.96
CA ARG A 47 10.61 -5.46 -4.97
C ARG A 47 11.49 -6.67 -4.74
N GLY A 48 12.60 -6.69 -5.45
CA GLY A 48 13.68 -7.66 -5.31
C GLY A 48 14.87 -7.13 -4.53
N LYS A 49 15.88 -7.99 -4.36
CA LYS A 49 17.19 -7.60 -3.78
C LYS A 49 18.06 -6.87 -4.78
N ASP A 50 17.94 -7.22 -6.05
CA ASP A 50 18.67 -6.61 -7.16
C ASP A 50 17.70 -6.03 -8.19
N LYS A 51 18.29 -5.31 -9.14
CA LYS A 51 17.55 -4.51 -10.15
C LYS A 51 17.84 -5.01 -11.57
N VAL A 52 18.46 -6.19 -11.67
CA VAL A 52 18.97 -6.75 -12.92
C VAL A 52 17.86 -7.61 -13.53
N ILE A 53 17.42 -7.25 -14.75
CA ILE A 53 16.44 -8.06 -15.48
C ILE A 53 17.04 -9.44 -15.81
N GLY A 54 16.25 -10.51 -15.67
CA GLY A 54 16.70 -11.89 -15.79
C GLY A 54 17.35 -12.49 -14.53
N SER A 55 17.57 -11.71 -13.46
CA SER A 55 18.02 -12.26 -12.19
C SER A 55 16.87 -12.89 -11.40
N PRO A 56 17.07 -14.04 -10.75
CA PRO A 56 16.06 -14.66 -9.89
C PRO A 56 15.61 -13.80 -8.72
N SER A 57 16.38 -12.77 -8.33
CA SER A 57 16.10 -11.94 -7.17
C SER A 57 15.55 -10.55 -7.49
N ASN A 58 15.21 -10.27 -8.76
CA ASN A 58 14.91 -8.92 -9.26
C ASN A 58 13.52 -8.38 -8.89
N GLY A 59 12.73 -9.19 -8.20
CA GLY A 59 11.40 -8.83 -7.71
C GLY A 59 10.32 -9.03 -8.76
N ASN A 60 9.09 -9.21 -8.28
CA ASN A 60 7.97 -9.58 -9.15
C ASN A 60 7.57 -8.48 -10.14
N TYR A 61 7.87 -7.21 -9.84
CA TYR A 61 7.67 -6.11 -10.77
C TYR A 61 8.51 -6.28 -12.05
N LEU A 62 9.82 -6.48 -11.91
CA LEU A 62 10.71 -6.66 -13.06
C LEU A 62 10.44 -8.00 -13.76
N GLY A 63 10.11 -9.05 -13.01
CA GLY A 63 9.71 -10.34 -13.58
C GLY A 63 8.48 -10.22 -14.49
N VAL A 64 7.47 -9.43 -14.12
CA VAL A 64 6.31 -9.21 -14.99
C VAL A 64 6.65 -8.34 -16.19
N MET A 65 7.48 -7.31 -16.05
CA MET A 65 7.96 -6.52 -17.19
C MET A 65 8.72 -7.40 -18.20
N GLU A 66 9.51 -8.36 -17.73
CA GLU A 66 10.19 -9.35 -18.56
C GLU A 66 9.19 -10.24 -19.31
N VAL A 67 8.16 -10.76 -18.64
CA VAL A 67 7.11 -11.55 -19.29
C VAL A 67 6.35 -10.73 -20.33
N LEU A 68 5.95 -9.50 -20.00
CA LEU A 68 5.23 -8.61 -20.91
C LEU A 68 6.04 -8.29 -22.17
N SER A 69 7.35 -8.11 -22.03
CA SER A 69 8.24 -7.84 -23.16
C SER A 69 8.31 -8.96 -24.19
N LYS A 70 7.96 -10.21 -23.82
CA LYS A 70 7.86 -11.31 -24.80
C LYS A 70 6.70 -11.14 -25.78
N TYR A 71 5.69 -10.35 -25.41
CA TYR A 71 4.47 -10.13 -26.18
C TYR A 71 4.40 -8.73 -26.80
N ASP A 72 5.14 -7.77 -26.25
CA ASP A 72 5.18 -6.39 -26.72
C ASP A 72 6.60 -6.05 -27.22
N SER A 73 6.72 -5.89 -28.54
CA SER A 73 7.99 -5.56 -29.20
C SER A 73 8.53 -4.18 -28.83
N PHE A 74 7.66 -3.21 -28.52
CA PHE A 74 8.06 -1.89 -28.05
C PHE A 74 8.67 -2.00 -26.66
N LEU A 75 8.01 -2.75 -25.77
CA LEU A 75 8.54 -2.99 -24.43
C LEU A 75 9.84 -3.80 -24.48
N ALA A 76 9.95 -4.80 -25.36
CA ALA A 76 11.19 -5.55 -25.59
C ALA A 76 12.33 -4.63 -26.01
N GLN A 77 12.09 -3.75 -26.99
CA GLN A 77 13.08 -2.79 -27.46
C GLN A 77 13.49 -1.83 -26.34
N HIS A 78 12.52 -1.29 -25.60
CA HIS A 78 12.77 -0.41 -24.46
C HIS A 78 13.59 -1.11 -23.36
N ILE A 79 13.29 -2.37 -23.04
CA ILE A 79 14.10 -3.18 -22.12
C ILE A 79 15.51 -3.34 -22.68
N THR A 80 15.70 -3.77 -23.93
CA THR A 80 17.04 -3.95 -24.49
C THR A 80 17.87 -2.66 -24.56
N MET A 81 17.23 -1.51 -24.77
CA MET A 81 17.88 -0.22 -24.82
C MET A 81 18.25 0.26 -23.43
N PHE A 82 17.31 0.32 -22.50
CA PHE A 82 17.50 1.02 -21.21
C PHE A 82 17.82 0.09 -20.03
N VAL A 83 18.00 -1.21 -20.26
CA VAL A 83 18.42 -2.16 -19.21
C VAL A 83 19.86 -1.88 -18.80
N ASN A 84 20.04 -1.62 -17.51
CA ASN A 84 21.34 -1.41 -16.86
C ASN A 84 22.15 -0.19 -17.36
N GLU A 85 21.57 0.74 -18.13
CA GLU A 85 22.25 1.95 -18.65
C GLU A 85 22.62 3.01 -17.57
N GLY A 86 22.74 2.62 -16.30
CA GLY A 86 23.10 3.55 -15.23
C GLY A 86 22.01 4.58 -14.94
N ARG A 87 22.42 5.80 -14.54
CA ARG A 87 21.51 6.90 -14.16
C ARG A 87 21.44 7.93 -15.30
N GLY A 88 20.26 8.49 -15.56
CA GLY A 88 20.09 9.62 -16.49
C GLY A 88 19.05 9.40 -17.61
N HIS A 89 18.53 8.19 -17.75
CA HIS A 89 17.50 7.85 -18.74
C HIS A 89 16.15 7.56 -18.07
N THR A 90 15.05 7.98 -18.70
CA THR A 90 13.68 7.71 -18.25
C THR A 90 13.32 6.26 -18.53
N SER A 91 13.71 5.34 -17.63
CA SER A 91 13.30 3.95 -17.74
C SER A 91 12.09 3.66 -16.86
N TYR A 92 11.05 3.06 -17.45
CA TYR A 92 9.95 2.42 -16.73
C TYR A 92 10.38 1.19 -15.92
N LEU A 93 11.69 0.96 -15.75
CA LEU A 93 12.27 -0.17 -15.03
C LEU A 93 12.92 0.27 -13.72
N SER A 94 12.90 1.58 -13.44
CA SER A 94 13.55 2.12 -12.26
C SER A 94 12.78 1.78 -10.98
N PRO A 95 13.49 1.66 -9.83
CA PRO A 95 12.85 1.48 -8.54
C PRO A 95 11.92 2.63 -8.15
N THR A 96 12.16 3.83 -8.69
CA THR A 96 11.32 5.00 -8.43
C THR A 96 9.92 4.79 -9.01
N ILE A 97 9.81 4.33 -10.25
CA ILE A 97 8.52 4.02 -10.88
C ILE A 97 7.80 2.89 -10.13
N CYS A 98 8.53 1.90 -9.61
CA CYS A 98 7.94 0.88 -8.74
C CYS A 98 7.38 1.48 -7.43
N GLU A 99 8.06 2.45 -6.80
CA GLU A 99 7.49 3.16 -5.62
C GLU A 99 6.25 3.96 -6.00
N GLU A 100 6.28 4.66 -7.13
CA GLU A 100 5.12 5.43 -7.60
C GLU A 100 3.91 4.52 -7.82
N LEU A 101 4.12 3.36 -8.43
CA LEU A 101 3.07 2.35 -8.60
C LEU A 101 2.53 1.88 -7.24
N ILE A 102 3.41 1.55 -6.28
CA ILE A 102 3.01 1.17 -4.92
C ILE A 102 2.20 2.27 -4.25
N SER A 103 2.64 3.53 -4.37
CA SER A 103 1.98 4.69 -3.80
C SER A 103 0.60 4.92 -4.41
N LEU A 104 0.46 4.78 -5.74
CA LEU A 104 -0.82 4.91 -6.44
C LEU A 104 -1.80 3.81 -6.01
N MET A 105 -1.34 2.56 -5.94
CA MET A 105 -2.18 1.45 -5.45
C MET A 105 -2.60 1.66 -4.00
N GLY A 106 -1.66 2.06 -3.13
CA GLY A 106 -1.95 2.36 -1.73
C GLY A 106 -2.96 3.49 -1.57
N SER A 107 -2.86 4.54 -2.38
CA SER A 107 -3.81 5.66 -2.38
C SER A 107 -5.21 5.19 -2.78
N LYS A 108 -5.32 4.36 -3.82
CA LYS A 108 -6.61 3.81 -4.25
C LYS A 108 -7.27 2.93 -3.21
N VAL A 109 -6.51 2.04 -2.58
CA VAL A 109 -7.01 1.21 -1.48
C VAL A 109 -7.50 2.09 -0.34
N LEU A 110 -6.74 3.13 0.01
CA LEU A 110 -7.14 4.08 1.04
C LEU A 110 -8.42 4.83 0.68
N ASP A 111 -8.54 5.30 -0.56
CA ASP A 111 -9.74 6.00 -1.05
C ASP A 111 -10.97 5.09 -0.97
N THR A 112 -10.84 3.82 -1.37
CA THR A 112 -11.93 2.84 -1.24
C THR A 112 -12.34 2.63 0.21
N ILE A 113 -11.38 2.49 1.13
CA ILE A 113 -11.67 2.36 2.57
C ILE A 113 -12.38 3.62 3.10
N ILE A 114 -11.96 4.82 2.66
CA ILE A 114 -12.60 6.08 3.05
C ILE A 114 -14.02 6.19 2.52
N GLU A 115 -14.28 5.77 1.28
CA GLU A 115 -15.63 5.74 0.70
C GLU A 115 -16.54 4.76 1.44
N GLU A 116 -16.04 3.57 1.76
CA GLU A 116 -16.76 2.60 2.59
C GLU A 116 -17.07 3.16 3.98
N LEU A 117 -16.11 3.80 4.64
CA LEU A 117 -16.30 4.46 5.95
C LEU A 117 -17.32 5.60 5.90
N LYS A 118 -17.37 6.37 4.81
CA LYS A 118 -18.38 7.44 4.61
C LYS A 118 -19.79 6.87 4.41
N SER A 119 -19.89 5.65 3.88
CA SER A 119 -21.16 4.95 3.70
C SER A 119 -21.61 4.19 4.95
N ALA A 120 -20.67 3.78 5.79
CA ALA A 120 -20.92 3.02 7.00
C ALA A 120 -21.60 3.88 8.07
N LYS A 121 -22.66 3.34 8.67
CA LYS A 121 -23.39 4.03 9.76
C LYS A 121 -22.57 4.08 11.06
N PHE A 122 -21.78 3.04 11.29
CA PHE A 122 -20.99 2.86 12.49
C PHE A 122 -19.58 2.42 12.11
N TYR A 123 -18.59 3.07 12.70
CA TYR A 123 -17.21 2.65 12.65
C TYR A 123 -16.51 2.92 13.98
N SER A 124 -15.43 2.17 14.24
CA SER A 124 -14.52 2.37 15.35
C SER A 124 -13.09 2.49 14.85
N VAL A 125 -12.29 3.30 15.54
CA VAL A 125 -10.85 3.42 15.29
C VAL A 125 -10.11 2.82 16.49
N SER A 126 -9.23 1.87 16.22
CA SER A 126 -8.30 1.29 17.18
C SER A 126 -6.90 1.79 16.86
N VAL A 127 -6.23 2.35 17.86
CA VAL A 127 -4.83 2.78 17.75
C VAL A 127 -4.02 1.88 18.65
N ASP A 128 -2.95 1.25 18.18
CA ASP A 128 -2.06 0.45 19.04
C ASP A 128 -0.64 0.96 18.99
N SER A 129 0.06 1.01 20.12
CA SER A 129 1.47 1.42 20.18
C SER A 129 2.36 0.21 20.28
N THR A 130 3.18 -0.01 19.25
CA THR A 130 4.18 -1.08 19.24
C THR A 130 5.58 -0.48 19.21
N PRO A 131 6.49 -0.89 20.11
CA PRO A 131 7.89 -0.49 20.01
C PRO A 131 8.50 -1.18 18.79
N ASP A 132 9.01 -0.40 17.84
CA ASP A 132 9.68 -0.93 16.65
C ASP A 132 11.09 -1.45 16.97
N VAL A 133 11.67 -2.23 16.06
CA VAL A 133 13.04 -2.80 16.12
C VAL A 133 14.10 -1.71 16.36
N THR A 134 13.79 -0.46 16.02
CA THR A 134 14.64 0.72 16.21
C THR A 134 14.45 1.44 17.57
N HIS A 135 13.72 0.85 18.52
CA HIS A 135 13.35 1.45 19.81
C HIS A 135 12.54 2.75 19.73
N SER A 136 11.94 3.03 18.57
CA SER A 136 10.99 4.13 18.39
C SER A 136 9.57 3.58 18.43
N ASP A 137 8.67 4.22 19.18
CA ASP A 137 7.28 3.82 19.23
C ASP A 137 6.58 4.15 17.90
N GLN A 138 5.90 3.15 17.32
CA GLN A 138 5.05 3.32 16.16
C GLN A 138 3.59 3.12 16.56
N LEU A 139 2.72 4.03 16.12
CA LEU A 139 1.28 3.92 16.29
C LEU A 139 0.67 3.25 15.06
N THR A 140 -0.07 2.18 15.29
CA THR A 140 -0.82 1.42 14.28
C THR A 140 -2.26 1.89 14.29
N PHE A 141 -2.78 2.36 13.15
CA PHE A 141 -4.20 2.73 13.02
C PHE A 141 -4.97 1.63 12.30
N ILE A 142 -5.99 1.10 12.97
CA ILE A 142 -6.90 0.08 12.45
C ILE A 142 -8.32 0.64 12.54
N VAL A 143 -9.09 0.51 11.48
CA VAL A 143 -10.51 0.87 11.44
C VAL A 143 -11.37 -0.37 11.31
N ARG A 144 -12.47 -0.40 12.04
CA ARG A 144 -13.49 -1.43 11.91
C ARG A 144 -14.82 -0.76 11.63
N TYR A 145 -15.53 -1.20 10.59
CA TYR A 145 -16.78 -0.58 10.17
C TYR A 145 -17.79 -1.63 9.73
N VAL A 146 -19.07 -1.27 9.80
CA VAL A 146 -20.18 -2.17 9.46
C VAL A 146 -20.78 -1.77 8.12
N LEU A 147 -20.65 -2.68 7.15
CA LEU A 147 -21.32 -2.65 5.86
C LEU A 147 -22.60 -3.53 5.91
N PRO A 148 -23.52 -3.39 4.93
CA PRO A 148 -24.68 -4.27 4.82
C PRO A 148 -24.30 -5.76 4.67
N THR A 149 -23.12 -6.04 4.13
CA THR A 149 -22.59 -7.39 3.90
C THR A 149 -21.93 -8.00 5.14
N GLY A 150 -21.56 -7.19 6.14
CA GLY A 150 -20.81 -7.64 7.31
C GLY A 150 -19.92 -6.55 7.91
N SER A 151 -19.19 -6.90 8.96
CA SER A 151 -18.18 -6.02 9.55
C SER A 151 -16.82 -6.27 8.91
N GLU A 152 -16.14 -5.20 8.51
CA GLU A 152 -14.80 -5.22 7.94
C GLU A 152 -13.80 -4.60 8.91
N GLU A 153 -12.57 -5.12 8.93
CA GLU A 153 -11.44 -4.54 9.65
C GLU A 153 -10.32 -4.24 8.66
N ARG A 154 -9.83 -3.00 8.67
CA ARG A 154 -8.80 -2.52 7.74
C ARG A 154 -7.69 -1.80 8.48
N PHE A 155 -6.46 -2.10 8.10
CA PHE A 155 -5.29 -1.32 8.49
C PHE A 155 -5.21 -0.05 7.64
N LEU A 156 -4.94 1.09 8.26
CA LEU A 156 -4.78 2.37 7.56
C LEU A 156 -3.32 2.73 7.34
N ARG A 157 -2.54 2.85 8.42
CA ARG A 157 -1.14 3.27 8.37
C ARG A 157 -0.45 3.08 9.71
N PHE A 158 0.87 3.06 9.66
CA PHE A 158 1.70 3.38 10.80
C PHE A 158 1.90 4.90 10.88
N SER A 159 2.07 5.42 12.10
CA SER A 159 2.51 6.78 12.33
C SER A 159 3.65 6.75 13.34
N PRO A 160 4.80 7.39 13.06
CA PRO A 160 5.85 7.51 14.05
C PRO A 160 5.32 8.34 15.23
N MET A 161 5.61 7.92 16.45
CA MET A 161 5.30 8.70 17.63
C MET A 161 6.46 9.67 17.91
N ILE A 162 6.26 10.95 17.62
CA ILE A 162 7.25 12.00 17.88
C ILE A 162 6.90 12.67 19.21
N GLY A 163 7.52 12.21 20.29
CA GLY A 163 7.46 12.84 21.60
C GLY A 163 6.42 12.24 22.56
N HIS A 164 6.85 11.98 23.79
CA HIS A 164 5.98 11.66 24.92
C HIS A 164 5.64 12.94 25.69
N THR A 165 4.68 13.73 25.22
CA THR A 165 4.07 14.75 26.07
C THR A 165 2.68 14.29 26.45
N GLY A 166 2.61 13.47 27.50
CA GLY A 166 1.38 13.33 28.26
C GLY A 166 1.15 14.63 29.02
N GLN A 167 0.23 15.47 28.54
CA GLN A 167 -0.40 16.46 29.40
C GLN A 167 -1.44 15.72 30.23
N GLY A 168 -1.04 15.41 31.46
CA GLY A 168 -1.95 14.94 32.51
C GLY A 168 -2.78 16.08 33.09
#